data_AF-A0A1Y1VC40-F1
#
_entry.id   AF-A0A1Y1VC40-F1
#
_cell.length_a   1.000
_cell.length_b   1.000
_cell.length_c   1.000
_cell.angle_alpha   90.00
_cell.angle_beta   90.00
_cell.angle_gamma   90.00
#
_symmetry.space_group_name_H-M   'P 1'
#
loop_
_entity.id
_entity.type
_entity.pdbx_description
1 polymer ?
#
loop_
_entity_poly.entity_id
_entity_poly.type
_entity_poly.pdbx_seq_one_letter_code
_entity_poly.pdbx_strand_id
1 'polypeptide(L)'
;MVTVIDKSKVKKEKKFSLPIVNKFICCCCMPLKSAIGLCTTLILVLFFLRMVNIIKLFEKGVDILSILKFLAYLITCICLLLYLIGSFKKNVKLMKPLKYFWIVSIIAMIPSLYNRYIISTTDIMDDNIKSIFKEQGEQITDKEIKLFKMALVLFELACVIFILYYYYAACSYLYTLEEEQREQEERREMEENKFIK
;
A
#
# COMPACT_ATOMS: atom_id res chain seq x y z
N MET A 1 27.13 10.19 -43.41
CA MET A 1 27.06 8.71 -43.42
C MET A 1 26.10 8.32 -42.31
N VAL A 2 24.86 7.99 -42.65
CA VAL A 2 23.79 7.70 -41.69
C VAL A 2 23.67 6.19 -41.57
N THR A 3 24.05 5.63 -40.43
CA THR A 3 23.84 4.22 -40.13
C THR A 3 22.38 4.02 -39.70
N VAL A 4 21.58 3.53 -40.64
CA VAL A 4 20.25 3.01 -40.38
C VAL A 4 20.41 1.68 -39.65
N ILE A 5 20.18 1.67 -38.34
CA ILE A 5 20.03 0.44 -37.57
C ILE A 5 18.61 -0.06 -37.83
N ASP A 6 18.52 -1.12 -38.62
CA ASP A 6 17.30 -1.84 -38.94
C ASP A 6 16.65 -2.38 -37.65
N LYS A 7 15.56 -1.74 -37.22
CA LYS A 7 14.75 -2.13 -36.04
C LYS A 7 13.65 -3.15 -36.40
N SER A 8 13.84 -3.96 -37.44
CA SER A 8 12.80 -4.90 -37.91
C SER A 8 12.68 -6.22 -37.12
N LYS A 9 13.43 -6.47 -36.04
CA LYS A 9 13.36 -7.76 -35.31
C LYS A 9 13.40 -7.67 -33.78
N VAL A 10 12.55 -6.85 -33.16
CA VAL A 10 12.00 -7.21 -31.83
C VAL A 10 10.57 -6.69 -31.77
N LYS A 11 9.63 -7.50 -32.26
CA LYS A 11 8.20 -7.33 -32.02
C LYS A 11 7.93 -7.67 -30.55
N LYS A 12 8.40 -6.82 -29.61
CA LYS A 12 8.02 -6.90 -28.20
C LYS A 12 6.57 -6.43 -28.12
N GLU A 13 5.66 -7.39 -28.05
CA GLU A 13 4.26 -7.17 -27.67
C GLU A 13 4.24 -6.17 -26.50
N LYS A 14 3.63 -5.00 -26.70
CA LYS A 14 3.37 -4.07 -25.60
C LYS A 14 2.32 -4.70 -24.68
N LYS A 15 2.76 -5.63 -23.82
CA LYS A 15 2.03 -6.03 -22.61
C LYS A 15 1.98 -4.81 -21.71
N PHE A 16 0.86 -4.12 -21.71
CA PHE A 16 0.41 -3.11 -20.74
C PHE A 16 1.54 -2.54 -19.86
N SER A 17 2.22 -1.49 -20.32
CA SER A 17 3.25 -0.82 -19.52
C SER A 17 2.57 0.14 -18.54
N LEU A 18 2.58 -0.19 -17.25
CA LEU A 18 2.31 0.79 -16.21
C LEU A 18 3.31 1.96 -16.35
N PRO A 19 2.90 3.23 -16.11
CA PRO A 19 3.84 4.34 -16.17
C PRO A 19 4.98 4.09 -15.18
N ILE A 20 6.22 4.08 -15.68
CA ILE A 20 7.41 3.84 -14.88
C ILE A 20 7.59 5.04 -13.94
N VAL A 21 7.36 4.82 -12.64
CA VAL A 21 7.49 5.88 -11.64
C VAL A 21 8.94 5.92 -11.16
N ASN A 22 9.79 6.73 -11.80
CA ASN A 22 11.21 6.84 -11.41
C ASN A 22 11.43 7.59 -10.08
N LYS A 23 10.46 8.40 -9.63
CA LYS A 23 10.53 9.19 -8.39
C LYS A 23 9.21 9.12 -7.66
N PHE A 24 9.24 8.82 -6.37
CA PHE A 24 8.05 8.78 -5.53
C PHE A 24 7.81 10.19 -4.96
N ILE A 25 6.75 10.86 -5.45
CA ILE A 25 6.46 12.27 -5.09
C ILE A 25 6.16 12.39 -3.59
N CYS A 26 5.55 11.36 -3.00
CA CYS A 26 5.20 11.33 -1.57
C CYS A 26 6.41 11.24 -0.62
N CYS A 27 7.62 10.92 -1.10
CA CYS A 27 8.83 10.80 -0.27
C CYS A 27 9.98 11.66 -0.79
N CYS A 28 9.72 12.94 -1.04
CA CYS A 28 10.74 13.94 -1.38
C CYS A 28 11.63 13.55 -2.58
N CYS A 29 11.07 12.89 -3.60
CA CYS A 29 11.81 12.47 -4.80
C CYS A 29 12.99 11.50 -4.51
N MET A 30 12.96 10.77 -3.40
CA MET A 30 13.94 9.71 -3.12
C MET A 30 13.96 8.63 -4.20
N PRO A 31 15.11 7.95 -4.39
CA PRO A 31 15.20 6.81 -5.30
C PRO A 31 14.15 5.76 -4.94
N LEU A 32 13.46 5.25 -5.96
CA LEU A 32 12.29 4.38 -5.85
C LEU A 32 12.46 3.23 -4.86
N LYS A 33 13.65 2.61 -4.83
CA LYS A 33 14.00 1.53 -3.89
C LYS A 33 13.88 1.96 -2.42
N SER A 34 14.48 3.08 -2.06
CA SER A 34 14.46 3.60 -0.69
C SER A 34 13.07 4.10 -0.31
N ALA A 35 12.39 4.78 -1.25
CA ALA A 35 11.03 5.25 -1.05
C ALA A 35 10.06 4.08 -0.79
N ILE A 36 10.14 3.01 -1.57
CA ILE A 36 9.29 1.81 -1.37
C ILE A 36 9.57 1.17 -0.01
N GLY A 37 10.84 1.03 0.40
CA GLY A 37 11.17 0.51 1.72
C GLY A 37 10.51 1.32 2.84
N LEU A 38 10.69 2.65 2.82
CA LEU A 38 10.09 3.56 3.79
C LEU A 38 8.56 3.51 3.78
N CYS A 39 7.93 3.59 2.60
CA CYS A 39 6.47 3.51 2.49
C CYS A 39 5.93 2.17 2.97
N THR A 40 6.60 1.06 2.65
CA THR A 40 6.21 -0.28 3.12
C THR A 40 6.22 -0.31 4.64
N THR A 41 7.28 0.20 5.28
CA THR A 41 7.39 0.28 6.73
C THR A 41 6.31 1.17 7.35
N LEU A 42 6.04 2.34 6.76
CA LEU A 42 4.98 3.25 7.23
C LEU A 42 3.59 2.60 7.17
N ILE A 43 3.27 1.92 6.06
CA ILE A 43 1.99 1.20 5.91
C ILE A 43 1.90 0.07 6.94
N LEU A 44 3.00 -0.64 7.19
CA LEU A 44 3.06 -1.73 8.16
C LEU A 44 2.81 -1.22 9.59
N VAL A 45 3.41 -0.09 9.97
CA VAL A 45 3.13 0.58 11.26
C VAL A 45 1.67 1.00 11.36
N LEU A 46 1.12 1.60 10.31
CA LEU A 46 -0.29 2.03 10.27
C LEU A 46 -1.25 0.83 10.44
N PHE A 47 -0.94 -0.30 9.80
CA PHE A 47 -1.74 -1.51 9.90
C PHE A 47 -1.61 -2.17 11.27
N PHE A 48 -0.42 -2.13 11.87
CA PHE A 48 -0.20 -2.60 13.23
C PHE A 48 -1.04 -1.80 14.25
N LEU A 49 -1.05 -0.47 14.15
CA LEU A 49 -1.89 0.40 14.98
C LEU A 49 -3.39 0.08 14.82
N ARG A 50 -3.83 -0.21 13.58
CA ARG A 50 -5.23 -0.63 13.32
C ARG A 50 -5.55 -1.98 13.97
N MET A 51 -4.64 -2.95 13.92
CA MET A 51 -4.85 -4.24 14.60
C MET A 51 -4.96 -4.07 16.11
N VAL A 52 -4.10 -3.26 16.75
CA VAL A 52 -4.18 -2.98 18.19
C VAL A 52 -5.53 -2.37 18.56
N ASN A 53 -6.05 -1.45 17.75
CA ASN A 53 -7.38 -0.88 17.97
C ASN A 53 -8.50 -1.92 17.85
N ILE A 54 -8.40 -2.89 16.94
CA ILE A 54 -9.37 -3.98 16.81
C ILE A 54 -9.32 -4.91 18.04
N ILE A 55 -8.13 -5.20 18.56
CA ILE A 55 -7.97 -6.01 19.77
C ILE A 55 -8.68 -5.37 20.97
N LYS A 56 -8.55 -4.04 21.13
CA LYS A 56 -9.29 -3.29 22.16
C LYS A 56 -10.81 -3.36 21.97
N LEU A 57 -11.30 -3.52 20.74
CA LEU A 57 -12.72 -3.71 20.48
C LEU A 57 -13.17 -5.12 20.90
N PHE A 58 -12.32 -6.15 20.76
CA PHE A 58 -12.65 -7.50 21.26
C PHE A 58 -12.89 -7.54 22.77
N GLU A 59 -12.20 -6.71 23.55
CA GLU A 59 -12.44 -6.57 24.98
C GLU A 59 -13.85 -6.04 25.31
N LYS A 60 -14.47 -5.29 24.40
CA LYS A 60 -15.83 -4.73 24.55
C LYS A 60 -16.92 -5.61 23.94
N GLY A 61 -16.55 -6.67 23.22
CA GLY A 61 -17.46 -7.59 22.54
C GLY A 61 -16.90 -8.08 21.20
N VAL A 62 -17.09 -9.36 20.90
CA VAL A 62 -16.57 -10.00 19.68
C VAL A 62 -17.67 -10.08 18.62
N ASP A 63 -17.53 -9.28 17.57
CA ASP A 63 -18.33 -9.38 16.35
C ASP A 63 -17.53 -10.13 15.26
N ILE A 64 -18.22 -10.95 14.46
CA ILE A 64 -17.67 -11.70 13.32
C ILE A 64 -16.97 -10.74 12.34
N LEU A 65 -17.54 -9.55 12.13
CA LEU A 65 -16.95 -8.50 11.30
C LEU A 65 -15.59 -8.03 11.82
N SER A 66 -15.42 -7.93 13.14
CA SER A 66 -14.16 -7.53 13.76
C SER A 66 -13.09 -8.62 13.62
N ILE A 67 -13.46 -9.90 13.72
CA ILE A 67 -12.56 -11.04 13.45
C ILE A 67 -12.11 -11.04 12.00
N LEU A 68 -13.04 -10.87 11.05
CA LEU A 68 -12.71 -10.86 9.63
C LEU A 68 -11.76 -9.70 9.28
N LYS A 69 -12.00 -8.51 9.84
CA LYS A 69 -11.11 -7.35 9.69
C LYS A 69 -9.72 -7.63 10.25
N PHE A 70 -9.63 -8.23 11.44
CA PHE A 70 -8.35 -8.59 12.06
C PHE A 70 -7.56 -9.56 11.17
N LEU A 71 -8.20 -10.64 10.69
CA LEU A 71 -7.57 -11.60 9.78
C LEU A 71 -7.10 -10.95 8.48
N ALA A 72 -7.91 -10.05 7.90
CA ALA A 72 -7.53 -9.31 6.69
C ALA A 72 -6.26 -8.47 6.93
N TYR A 73 -6.21 -7.69 8.01
CA TYR A 73 -5.01 -6.91 8.34
C TYR A 73 -3.78 -7.81 8.57
N LEU A 74 -3.95 -8.94 9.26
CA LEU A 74 -2.87 -9.89 9.53
C LEU A 74 -2.28 -10.48 8.24
N ILE A 75 -3.14 -10.96 7.33
CA ILE A 75 -2.72 -11.44 6.00
C ILE A 75 -1.98 -10.34 5.25
N THR A 76 -2.49 -9.11 5.32
CA THR A 76 -1.92 -7.99 4.58
C THR A 76 -0.53 -7.60 5.11
N CYS A 77 -0.34 -7.64 6.43
CA CYS A 77 0.97 -7.47 7.07
C CYS A 77 1.96 -8.56 6.62
N ILE A 78 1.54 -9.83 6.56
CA ILE A 78 2.40 -10.92 6.08
C ILE A 78 2.81 -10.69 4.62
N CYS A 79 1.87 -10.29 3.76
CA CYS A 79 2.18 -9.95 2.36
C CYS A 79 3.19 -8.80 2.25
N LEU A 80 3.04 -7.74 3.06
CA LEU A 80 3.97 -6.61 3.08
C LEU A 80 5.35 -7.00 3.61
N LEU A 81 5.43 -7.86 4.64
CA LEU A 81 6.69 -8.38 5.15
C LEU A 81 7.44 -9.20 4.09
N LEU A 82 6.74 -10.12 3.42
CA LEU A 82 7.31 -10.90 2.32
C LEU A 82 7.79 -9.99 1.19
N TYR A 83 7.01 -8.97 0.84
CA TYR A 83 7.39 -7.97 -0.15
C TYR A 83 8.62 -7.16 0.26
N LEU A 84 8.69 -6.72 1.52
CA LEU A 84 9.83 -5.97 2.05
C LEU A 84 11.11 -6.81 2.00
N ILE A 85 11.05 -8.05 2.48
CA ILE A 85 12.17 -9.00 2.44
C ILE A 85 12.57 -9.28 0.98
N GLY A 86 11.59 -9.49 0.11
CA GLY A 86 11.79 -9.70 -1.33
C GLY A 86 12.47 -8.50 -2.00
N SER A 87 12.08 -7.28 -1.64
CA SER A 87 12.68 -6.03 -2.14
C SER A 87 14.14 -5.87 -1.72
N PHE A 88 14.47 -6.19 -0.46
CA PHE A 88 15.86 -6.17 0.02
C PHE A 88 16.73 -7.25 -0.64
N LYS A 89 16.20 -8.47 -0.80
CA LYS A 89 16.90 -9.60 -1.41
C LYS A 89 16.83 -9.64 -2.94
N LYS A 90 16.17 -8.66 -3.58
CA LYS A 90 15.86 -8.64 -5.03
C LYS A 90 15.27 -9.97 -5.53
N ASN A 91 14.40 -10.60 -4.74
CA ASN A 91 13.78 -11.88 -5.07
C ASN A 91 12.32 -11.68 -5.49
N VAL A 92 12.10 -11.67 -6.80
CA VAL A 92 10.78 -11.47 -7.43
C VAL A 92 9.73 -12.47 -6.91
N LYS A 93 10.11 -13.73 -6.62
CA LYS A 93 9.15 -14.74 -6.10
C LYS A 93 8.53 -14.31 -4.77
N LEU A 94 9.31 -13.69 -3.89
CA LEU A 94 8.86 -13.17 -2.60
C LEU A 94 8.06 -11.86 -2.72
N MET A 95 8.13 -11.17 -3.86
CA MET A 95 7.40 -9.93 -4.12
C MET A 95 6.03 -10.16 -4.79
N LYS A 96 5.79 -11.34 -5.39
CA LYS A 96 4.50 -11.74 -5.98
C LYS A 96 3.29 -11.58 -5.04
N PRO A 97 3.40 -11.81 -3.71
CA PRO A 97 2.30 -11.58 -2.77
C PRO A 97 1.71 -10.16 -2.77
N LEU A 98 2.42 -9.17 -3.31
CA LEU A 98 1.93 -7.79 -3.45
C LEU A 98 0.60 -7.69 -4.24
N LYS A 99 0.34 -8.61 -5.18
CA LYS A 99 -0.92 -8.62 -5.93
C LYS A 99 -2.11 -8.94 -5.03
N TYR A 100 -1.93 -9.85 -4.06
CA TYR A 100 -2.97 -10.19 -3.08
C TYR A 100 -3.13 -9.11 -2.03
N PHE A 101 -2.03 -8.43 -1.65
CA PHE A 101 -2.06 -7.26 -0.77
C PHE A 101 -3.11 -6.23 -1.22
N TRP A 102 -3.18 -5.94 -2.52
CA TRP A 102 -4.13 -4.97 -3.05
C TRP A 102 -5.59 -5.37 -2.88
N ILE A 103 -5.91 -6.61 -3.23
CA ILE A 103 -7.28 -7.15 -3.14
C ILE A 103 -7.74 -7.15 -1.68
N VAL A 104 -6.89 -7.67 -0.77
CA VAL A 104 -7.22 -7.72 0.66
C VAL A 104 -7.33 -6.32 1.26
N SER A 105 -6.47 -5.38 0.83
CA SER A 105 -6.54 -3.98 1.27
C SER A 105 -7.84 -3.30 0.86
N ILE A 106 -8.32 -3.49 -0.38
CA ILE A 106 -9.61 -2.94 -0.81
C ILE A 106 -10.75 -3.49 0.04
N ILE A 107 -10.78 -4.81 0.23
CA ILE A 107 -11.84 -5.48 1.00
C ILE A 107 -11.87 -4.97 2.44
N ALA A 108 -10.71 -4.69 3.04
CA ALA A 108 -10.63 -4.11 4.39
C ALA A 108 -10.99 -2.61 4.42
N MET A 109 -10.69 -1.85 3.37
CA MET A 109 -10.88 -0.39 3.32
C MET A 109 -12.33 0.03 3.08
N ILE A 110 -13.07 -0.64 2.19
CA ILE A 110 -14.45 -0.24 1.85
C ILE A 110 -15.35 -0.20 3.10
N PRO A 111 -15.39 -1.23 3.96
CA PRO A 111 -16.18 -1.20 5.19
C PRO A 111 -15.66 -0.15 6.19
N SER A 112 -14.35 0.11 6.22
CA SER A 112 -13.76 1.15 7.07
C SER A 112 -14.22 2.54 6.66
N LEU A 113 -14.18 2.83 5.35
CA LEU A 113 -14.62 4.11 4.77
C LEU A 113 -16.12 4.32 4.98
N TYR A 114 -16.93 3.27 4.74
CA TYR A 114 -18.36 3.31 4.99
C TYR A 114 -18.68 3.60 6.46
N ASN A 115 -18.04 2.88 7.39
CA ASN A 115 -18.23 3.14 8.83
C ASN A 115 -17.84 4.57 9.22
N ARG A 116 -16.74 5.10 8.67
CA ARG A 116 -16.32 6.50 8.90
C ARG A 116 -17.34 7.51 8.39
N TYR A 117 -17.92 7.26 7.22
CA TYR A 117 -18.97 8.10 6.65
C TYR A 117 -20.25 8.07 7.49
N ILE A 118 -20.66 6.90 7.97
CA ILE A 118 -21.79 6.78 8.90
C ILE A 118 -21.50 7.55 10.20
N ILE A 119 -20.31 7.38 10.79
CA ILE A 119 -19.90 8.13 11.99
C ILE A 119 -19.90 9.64 11.74
N SER A 120 -19.52 10.11 10.55
CA SER A 120 -19.52 11.54 10.26
C SER A 120 -20.92 12.13 10.08
N THR A 121 -21.89 11.29 9.69
CA THR A 121 -23.27 11.71 9.39
C THR A 121 -24.25 11.45 10.52
N THR A 122 -23.87 10.67 11.53
CA THR A 122 -24.70 10.30 12.68
C THR A 122 -24.12 10.87 13.97
N ASP A 123 -24.96 11.01 15.00
CA ASP A 123 -24.57 11.58 16.30
C ASP A 123 -23.90 10.54 17.24
N ILE A 124 -23.65 9.32 16.75
CA ILE A 124 -23.16 8.16 17.53
C ILE A 124 -21.85 8.46 18.29
N MET A 125 -21.02 9.37 17.77
CA MET A 125 -19.74 9.74 18.40
C MET A 125 -19.77 11.06 19.17
N ASP A 126 -20.87 11.81 19.16
CA ASP A 126 -20.88 13.17 19.70
C ASP A 126 -20.68 13.20 21.20
N ASP A 127 -21.34 12.32 21.92
CA ASP A 127 -21.22 12.25 23.38
C ASP A 127 -19.84 11.77 23.83
N ASN A 128 -19.21 10.87 23.06
CA ASN A 128 -17.84 10.41 23.31
C ASN A 128 -16.80 11.49 23.02
N ILE A 129 -17.01 12.31 21.99
CA ILE A 129 -16.12 13.45 21.71
C ILE A 129 -16.31 14.49 22.81
N LYS A 130 -17.55 14.85 23.14
CA LYS A 130 -17.87 15.81 24.20
C LYS A 130 -17.32 15.38 25.56
N SER A 131 -17.32 14.09 25.89
CA SER A 131 -16.77 13.60 27.16
C SER A 131 -15.24 13.74 27.21
N ILE A 132 -14.52 13.39 26.15
CA ILE A 132 -13.05 13.51 26.08
C ILE A 132 -12.60 14.98 26.25
N PHE A 133 -13.26 15.92 25.57
CA PHE A 133 -12.90 17.34 25.67
C PHE A 133 -13.32 17.96 27.01
N LYS A 134 -14.44 17.51 27.60
CA LYS A 134 -14.84 17.91 28.96
C LYS A 134 -13.87 17.43 30.02
N GLU A 135 -13.33 16.21 29.90
CA GLU A 135 -12.27 15.70 30.78
C GLU A 135 -10.99 16.54 30.71
N GLN A 136 -10.76 17.21 29.58
CA GLN A 136 -9.65 18.13 29.37
C GLN A 136 -9.94 19.58 29.78
N GLY A 137 -11.16 19.86 30.28
CA GLY A 137 -11.59 21.20 30.69
C GLY A 137 -11.98 22.12 29.53
N GLU A 138 -12.07 21.59 28.30
CA GLU A 138 -12.44 22.36 27.11
C GLU A 138 -13.93 22.22 26.81
N GLN A 139 -14.60 23.36 26.57
CA GLN A 139 -15.96 23.37 26.03
C GLN A 139 -15.90 23.37 24.51
N ILE A 140 -16.18 22.21 23.92
CA ILE A 140 -16.30 22.08 22.47
C ILE A 140 -17.70 22.45 22.00
N THR A 141 -17.75 23.17 20.89
CA THR A 141 -18.96 23.52 20.15
C THR A 141 -19.34 22.43 19.14
N ASP A 142 -20.63 22.34 18.79
CA ASP A 142 -21.09 21.35 17.78
C ASP A 142 -20.44 21.57 16.39
N LYS A 143 -19.96 22.79 16.09
CA LYS A 143 -19.21 23.08 14.86
C LYS A 143 -17.84 22.39 14.86
N GLU A 144 -17.14 22.38 15.98
CA GLU A 144 -15.84 21.73 16.12
C GLU A 144 -15.96 20.21 16.05
N ILE A 145 -17.03 19.64 16.60
CA ILE A 145 -17.33 18.20 16.46
C ILE A 145 -17.55 17.82 14.99
N LYS A 146 -18.32 18.62 14.25
CA LYS A 146 -18.54 18.40 12.81
C LYS A 146 -17.23 18.51 12.02
N LEU A 147 -16.40 19.50 12.33
CA LEU A 147 -15.07 19.65 11.71
C LEU A 147 -14.16 18.45 12.01
N PHE A 148 -14.14 17.97 13.25
CA PHE A 148 -13.34 16.82 13.65
C PHE A 148 -13.77 15.55 12.92
N LYS A 149 -15.09 15.29 12.86
CA LYS A 149 -15.66 14.18 12.07
C LYS A 149 -15.28 14.26 10.59
N MET A 150 -15.37 15.45 9.99
CA MET A 150 -15.00 15.67 8.60
C MET A 150 -13.49 15.45 8.37
N ALA A 151 -12.65 15.92 9.29
CA ALA A 151 -11.20 15.69 9.25
C ALA A 151 -10.86 14.20 9.32
N LEU A 152 -11.56 13.41 10.15
CA LEU A 152 -11.38 11.96 10.21
C LEU A 152 -11.71 11.26 8.88
N VAL A 153 -12.78 11.69 8.20
CA VAL A 153 -13.14 11.16 6.87
C VAL A 153 -12.10 11.54 5.83
N LEU A 154 -11.66 12.80 5.80
CA LEU A 154 -10.63 13.28 4.88
C LEU A 154 -9.29 12.56 5.11
N PHE A 155 -8.93 12.31 6.36
CA PHE A 155 -7.72 11.54 6.71
C PHE A 155 -7.80 10.09 6.22
N GLU A 156 -8.94 9.42 6.41
CA GLU A 156 -9.15 8.07 5.91
C GLU A 156 -9.07 8.02 4.37
N LEU A 157 -9.68 9.01 3.68
CA LEU A 157 -9.61 9.15 2.23
C LEU A 157 -8.16 9.36 1.75
N ALA A 158 -7.39 10.23 2.42
CA ALA A 158 -5.98 10.43 2.13
C ALA A 158 -5.16 9.14 2.28
N CYS A 159 -5.44 8.33 3.31
CA CYS A 159 -4.81 7.02 3.49
C CYS A 159 -5.11 6.07 2.32
N VAL A 160 -6.35 6.04 1.82
CA VAL A 160 -6.74 5.22 0.66
C VAL A 160 -5.98 5.65 -0.59
N ILE A 161 -5.91 6.96 -0.85
CA ILE A 161 -5.15 7.51 -2.00
C ILE A 161 -3.66 7.18 -1.86
N PHE A 162 -3.10 7.29 -0.65
CA PHE A 162 -1.71 6.94 -0.39
C PHE A 162 -1.41 5.47 -0.68
N ILE A 163 -2.28 4.55 -0.24
CA ILE A 163 -2.09 3.10 -0.45
C ILE A 163 -2.28 2.72 -1.93
N LEU A 164 -3.23 3.35 -2.63
CA LEU A 164 -3.37 3.28 -4.09
C LEU A 164 -2.06 3.66 -4.78
N TYR A 165 -1.54 4.85 -4.47
CA TYR A 165 -0.32 5.38 -5.08
C TYR A 165 0.89 4.49 -4.78
N TYR A 166 1.02 4.02 -3.53
CA TYR A 166 2.02 3.05 -3.13
C TYR A 166 1.92 1.76 -3.94
N TYR A 167 0.72 1.20 -4.12
CA TYR A 167 0.53 -0.03 -4.89
C TYR A 167 1.01 0.12 -6.34
N TYR A 168 0.69 1.23 -7.00
CA TYR A 168 1.16 1.52 -8.35
C TYR A 168 2.69 1.57 -8.42
N ALA A 169 3.34 2.28 -7.50
CA ALA A 169 4.81 2.36 -7.48
C ALA A 169 5.47 1.02 -7.13
N ALA A 170 4.90 0.27 -6.19
CA ALA A 170 5.38 -1.04 -5.79
C ALA A 170 5.29 -2.05 -6.95
N CYS A 171 4.23 -1.98 -7.76
CA CYS A 171 4.09 -2.75 -9.00
C CYS A 171 5.10 -2.30 -10.07
N SER A 172 5.28 -0.98 -10.25
CA SER A 172 6.28 -0.44 -11.17
C SER A 172 7.68 -0.94 -10.83
N TYR A 173 8.05 -0.95 -9.55
CA TYR A 173 9.34 -1.44 -9.09
C TYR A 173 9.49 -2.96 -9.29
N LEU A 174 8.44 -3.74 -9.03
CA LEU A 174 8.44 -5.18 -9.31
C LEU A 174 8.69 -5.46 -10.79
N TYR A 175 8.04 -4.70 -11.69
CA TYR A 175 8.22 -4.84 -13.13
C TYR A 175 9.66 -4.53 -13.57
N THR A 176 10.25 -3.44 -13.05
CA THR A 176 11.65 -3.09 -13.32
C THR A 176 12.61 -4.19 -12.87
N LEU A 177 12.38 -4.80 -11.69
CA LEU A 177 13.19 -5.92 -11.22
C LEU A 177 13.02 -7.19 -12.07
N GLU A 178 11.80 -7.48 -12.54
CA GLU A 178 11.54 -8.60 -13.45
C GLU A 178 12.27 -8.43 -14.80
N GLU A 179 12.34 -7.20 -15.32
CA GLU A 179 13.07 -6.88 -16.54
C GLU A 179 14.59 -7.00 -16.33
N GLU A 180 15.13 -6.46 -15.23
CA GLU A 180 16.55 -6.61 -14.86
C GLU A 180 16.98 -8.09 -14.76
N GLN A 181 16.14 -8.94 -14.15
CA GLN A 181 16.44 -10.37 -14.01
C GLN A 181 16.42 -11.08 -15.37
N ARG A 182 15.44 -10.77 -16.23
CA ARG A 182 15.36 -11.35 -17.57
C ARG A 182 16.57 -10.98 -18.42
N GLU A 183 17.00 -9.72 -18.39
CA GLU A 183 18.20 -9.29 -19.12
C GLU A 183 19.47 -9.98 -18.60
N GLN A 184 19.57 -10.28 -17.30
CA GLN A 184 20.69 -11.03 -16.74
C GLN A 184 20.68 -12.50 -17.17
N GLU A 185 19.50 -13.14 -17.20
CA GLU A 185 19.33 -14.51 -17.70
C GLU A 185 19.71 -14.59 -19.19
N GLU A 186 19.20 -13.68 -20.02
CA GLU A 186 19.55 -13.60 -21.45
C GLU A 186 21.06 -13.39 -21.67
N ARG A 187 21.73 -12.59 -20.82
CA ARG A 187 23.20 -12.42 -20.88
C ARG A 187 23.95 -13.71 -20.54
N ARG A 188 23.52 -14.43 -19.50
CA ARG A 188 24.15 -15.70 -19.11
C ARG A 188 23.98 -16.76 -20.20
N GLU A 189 22.81 -16.86 -20.80
CA GLU A 189 22.57 -17.77 -21.93
C GLU A 189 23.44 -17.44 -23.15
N MET A 190 23.68 -16.15 -23.41
CA MET A 190 24.60 -15.71 -24.47
C MET A 190 26.07 -16.01 -24.15
N GLU A 191 26.46 -15.99 -22.87
CA GLU A 191 27.80 -16.35 -22.42
C GLU A 191 28.01 -17.87 -22.53
N GLU A 192 27.08 -18.69 -22.04
CA GLU A 192 27.17 -20.15 -22.12
C GLU A 192 27.21 -20.66 -23.58
N ASN A 193 26.41 -20.07 -24.47
CA ASN A 193 26.43 -20.44 -25.89
C ASN A 193 27.70 -20.02 -26.65
N LYS A 194 28.51 -19.09 -26.11
CA LYS A 194 29.79 -18.70 -26.70
C LYS A 194 30.93 -19.68 -26.36
N PHE A 195 30.80 -20.48 -25.31
CA PHE A 195 31.82 -21.46 -24.90
C PHE A 195 31.66 -22.85 -25.55
N ILE A 196 30.62 -23.04 -26.39
CA ILE A 196 30.32 -24.32 -27.08
C ILE A 196 30.77 -24.29 -28.57
N LYS A 197 31.56 -23.29 -29.00
CA LYS A 197 32.17 -23.24 -30.33
C LYS A 197 33.69 -23.27 -30.25
#